data_AF-A0A2D6SXJ8-F1
#
_entry.id   AF-A0A2D6SXJ8-F1
#
_cell.length_a   1.000
_cell.length_b   1.000
_cell.length_c   1.000
_cell.angle_alpha   90.00
_cell.angle_beta   90.00
_cell.angle_gamma   90.00
#
_symmetry.space_group_name_H-M   'P 1'
#
loop_
_entity.id
_entity.type
_entity.pdbx_description
1 polymer ?
#
loop_
_entity_poly.entity_id
_entity_poly.type
_entity_poly.pdbx_seq_one_letter_code
_entity_poly.pdbx_strand_id
1 'polypeptide(L)'
;MTKLRKASAGCVLLLFAALPIRADDGKSTVSIGDQLQLFLDDWLIDSMTGLQLKLHTPRRAEVVLRKDKPWEDSTMFDPVVIKDGSRYRMWYRTNFNSPPFYTGYAESNNGVQWTKPSLGLVEFGGEKTNNLVWSSGPDKSSPYVLCVFKDNNSKTQASERYKAIGVRRRRGSDPPTDDLFGLVSADGLRWRLSQKEPIIRGPRGDSMFDSHNVAFWDAARRQYVIYARGWPDGWPGGTRGIRRAVSSDFRRWSSLETLELWADSDRDHLYKNAATPYYRRPDILLMFPKRFLEKRKSPDPNWKHRGLSDIVFMSSRDGVHWDRRFREAFLRPGRDRLNWHERAIEVGPGLVPTGDGEMSLYFMEHYRTDSVRIRRGVLREDGLVSVHAKYKGGELVTRPLVFAGDQLVINYSTSAAGSIRVEIQDPAGKPLVRYELERCDEIYGDELNRVVQWDGKSDLQKLAGEPIRLRIALRDADLFSFRFRRADGHSR
;
A
#
# COMPACT_ATOMS: atom_id res chain seq x y z
N MET A 1 79.34 -54.03 -12.43
CA MET A 1 79.68 -52.94 -11.50
C MET A 1 78.94 -51.69 -11.94
N THR A 2 78.11 -51.12 -11.06
CA THR A 2 77.96 -49.69 -10.70
C THR A 2 76.51 -49.45 -10.23
N LYS A 3 76.40 -48.92 -9.01
CA LYS A 3 75.21 -48.77 -8.17
C LYS A 3 74.30 -47.64 -8.68
N LEU A 4 72.99 -47.75 -8.46
CA LEU A 4 72.13 -46.57 -8.28
C LEU A 4 71.20 -46.74 -7.08
N ARG A 5 71.19 -45.70 -6.24
CA ARG A 5 70.55 -45.57 -4.92
C ARG A 5 69.02 -45.44 -5.05
N LYS A 6 68.26 -46.05 -4.15
CA LYS A 6 66.86 -45.68 -3.85
C LYS A 6 66.82 -44.92 -2.53
N ALA A 7 66.27 -43.71 -2.57
CA ALA A 7 66.01 -42.87 -1.40
C ALA A 7 64.59 -43.13 -0.88
N SER A 8 64.46 -43.23 0.44
CA SER A 8 63.22 -43.40 1.17
C SER A 8 62.56 -42.04 1.44
N ALA A 9 61.29 -41.88 1.08
CA ALA A 9 60.48 -40.72 1.48
C ALA A 9 59.52 -41.15 2.61
N GLY A 10 59.70 -40.55 3.79
CA GLY A 10 58.79 -40.72 4.94
C GLY A 10 57.56 -39.84 4.77
N CYS A 11 56.38 -40.42 4.97
CA CYS A 11 55.09 -39.72 5.01
C CYS A 11 54.81 -39.26 6.45
N VAL A 12 54.77 -37.95 6.69
CA VAL A 12 54.30 -37.36 7.95
C VAL A 12 52.81 -37.05 7.79
N LEU A 13 51.94 -37.77 8.51
CA LEU A 13 50.53 -37.43 8.62
C LEU A 13 50.37 -36.27 9.63
N LEU A 14 49.99 -35.09 9.13
CA LEU A 14 49.51 -33.98 9.94
C LEU A 14 47.99 -34.11 10.14
N LEU A 15 47.58 -34.49 11.35
CA LEU A 15 46.19 -34.41 11.81
C LEU A 15 45.82 -32.95 12.06
N PHE A 16 45.06 -32.33 11.15
CA PHE A 16 44.39 -31.06 11.41
C PHE A 16 43.12 -31.32 12.23
N ALA A 17 43.10 -30.84 13.48
CA ALA A 17 41.89 -30.75 14.27
C ALA A 17 40.95 -29.73 13.61
N ALA A 18 39.84 -30.20 13.05
CA ALA A 18 38.78 -29.34 12.53
C ALA A 18 38.07 -28.69 13.73
N LEU A 19 38.31 -27.40 13.95
CA LEU A 19 37.46 -26.58 14.81
C LEU A 19 36.06 -26.52 14.16
N PRO A 20 34.97 -26.69 14.92
CA PRO A 20 33.63 -26.54 14.38
C PRO A 20 33.46 -25.08 13.94
N ILE A 21 33.37 -24.88 12.64
CA ILE A 21 32.89 -23.63 12.04
C ILE A 21 31.44 -23.51 12.51
N ARG A 22 31.18 -22.57 13.43
CA ARG A 22 29.81 -22.13 13.71
C ARG A 22 29.21 -21.70 12.39
N ALA A 23 28.14 -22.37 11.97
CA ALA A 23 27.30 -21.89 10.89
C ALA A 23 26.78 -20.51 11.31
N ASP A 24 27.27 -19.47 10.62
CA ASP A 24 26.66 -18.16 10.66
C ASP A 24 25.37 -18.29 9.85
N ASP A 25 24.21 -18.29 10.52
CA ASP A 25 22.89 -18.50 9.88
C ASP A 25 22.47 -17.36 8.92
N GLY A 26 23.44 -16.53 8.46
CA GLY A 26 23.38 -15.85 7.17
C GLY A 26 22.43 -14.66 7.05
N LYS A 27 21.70 -14.28 8.11
CA LYS A 27 20.87 -13.07 8.11
C LYS A 27 21.37 -12.06 9.13
N SER A 28 21.89 -10.93 8.63
CA SER A 28 22.41 -9.83 9.43
C SER A 28 21.38 -9.27 10.41
N THR A 29 21.85 -8.84 11.58
CA THR A 29 21.06 -8.12 12.59
C THR A 29 20.45 -6.87 11.99
N VAL A 30 19.14 -6.66 12.21
CA VAL A 30 18.41 -5.49 11.72
C VAL A 30 18.07 -4.51 12.83
N SER A 31 18.28 -3.21 12.60
CA SER A 31 17.83 -2.19 13.55
C SER A 31 16.40 -1.77 13.22
N ILE A 32 15.49 -1.95 14.17
CA ILE A 32 14.07 -1.58 14.03
C ILE A 32 13.67 -0.38 14.89
N GLY A 33 14.52 0.03 15.84
CA GLY A 33 14.21 1.11 16.78
C GLY A 33 12.89 0.84 17.52
N ASP A 34 12.03 1.86 17.59
CA ASP A 34 10.67 1.81 18.15
C ASP A 34 9.58 1.72 17.06
N GLN A 35 9.97 1.43 15.82
CA GLN A 35 9.06 1.44 14.68
C GLN A 35 8.08 0.26 14.72
N LEU A 36 6.84 0.51 14.28
CA LEU A 36 5.80 -0.50 14.10
C LEU A 36 6.16 -1.54 13.03
N GLN A 37 6.34 -2.81 13.39
CA GLN A 37 6.63 -3.88 12.45
C GLN A 37 5.34 -4.56 11.98
N LEU A 38 5.12 -4.53 10.65
CA LEU A 38 4.01 -5.21 9.97
C LEU A 38 4.50 -6.50 9.30
N PHE A 39 3.67 -7.54 9.27
CA PHE A 39 3.99 -8.83 8.64
C PHE A 39 3.59 -8.88 7.16
N LEU A 40 3.99 -7.85 6.39
CA LEU A 40 3.64 -7.75 4.96
C LEU A 40 4.50 -8.65 4.06
N ASP A 41 5.70 -9.01 4.55
CA ASP A 41 6.74 -9.76 3.85
C ASP A 41 7.62 -10.53 4.87
N ASP A 42 8.62 -11.25 4.38
CA ASP A 42 9.53 -12.05 5.22
C ASP A 42 10.73 -11.26 5.76
N TRP A 43 10.78 -9.93 5.57
CA TRP A 43 11.99 -9.13 5.83
C TRP A 43 12.55 -9.31 7.25
N LEU A 44 11.65 -9.42 8.25
CA LEU A 44 11.97 -9.63 9.65
C LEU A 44 11.82 -11.09 10.12
N ILE A 45 11.26 -11.96 9.27
CA ILE A 45 10.98 -13.35 9.60
C ILE A 45 12.22 -14.18 9.32
N ASP A 46 12.72 -14.86 10.33
CA ASP A 46 13.78 -15.85 10.12
C ASP A 46 13.17 -17.19 9.70
N SER A 47 12.23 -17.69 10.50
CA SER A 47 11.52 -18.94 10.25
C SER A 47 10.08 -18.90 10.75
N MET A 48 9.24 -19.73 10.14
CA MET A 48 7.88 -20.03 10.57
C MET A 48 7.63 -21.53 10.48
N THR A 49 7.11 -22.12 11.55
CA THR A 49 6.70 -23.53 11.59
C THR A 49 5.23 -23.62 11.95
N GLY A 50 4.40 -24.21 11.09
CA GLY A 50 2.96 -24.37 11.34
C GLY A 50 2.13 -23.07 11.21
N LEU A 51 2.77 -21.97 10.79
CA LEU A 51 2.16 -20.66 10.58
C LEU A 51 2.19 -20.27 9.10
N GLN A 52 1.37 -19.30 8.72
CA GLN A 52 1.40 -18.70 7.39
C GLN A 52 1.08 -17.21 7.45
N LEU A 53 1.60 -16.42 6.52
CA LEU A 53 1.07 -15.07 6.33
C LEU A 53 -0.31 -15.13 5.67
N LYS A 54 -1.26 -14.33 6.15
CA LYS A 54 -2.64 -14.29 5.68
C LYS A 54 -3.04 -12.86 5.36
N LEU A 55 -3.39 -12.61 4.10
CA LEU A 55 -4.00 -11.35 3.68
C LEU A 55 -5.45 -11.27 4.18
N HIS A 56 -5.79 -10.16 4.82
CA HIS A 56 -7.15 -9.85 5.24
C HIS A 56 -7.82 -8.93 4.23
N THR A 57 -9.13 -9.11 4.05
CA THR A 57 -9.91 -8.35 3.06
C THR A 57 -10.75 -7.28 3.75
N PRO A 58 -10.87 -6.07 3.18
CA PRO A 58 -11.71 -5.03 3.76
C PRO A 58 -13.17 -5.47 3.77
N ARG A 59 -13.83 -5.29 4.92
CA ARG A 59 -15.27 -5.48 5.04
C ARG A 59 -15.96 -4.32 4.33
N ARG A 60 -16.92 -4.65 3.45
CA ARG A 60 -17.81 -3.64 2.86
C ARG A 60 -18.64 -2.99 3.97
N ALA A 61 -18.51 -1.68 4.16
CA ALA A 61 -19.32 -0.89 5.08
C ALA A 61 -20.30 -0.02 4.28
N GLU A 62 -20.70 1.13 4.80
CA GLU A 62 -21.70 2.00 4.19
C GLU A 62 -21.30 2.60 2.84
N VAL A 63 -22.32 2.93 2.04
CA VAL A 63 -22.15 3.78 0.85
C VAL A 63 -21.98 5.22 1.36
N VAL A 64 -20.86 5.84 1.05
CA VAL A 64 -20.49 7.16 1.58
C VAL A 64 -20.78 8.30 0.62
N LEU A 65 -20.83 8.03 -0.69
CA LEU A 65 -21.20 9.01 -1.70
C LEU A 65 -22.03 8.35 -2.79
N ARG A 66 -23.16 8.96 -3.16
CA ARG A 66 -24.05 8.50 -4.23
C ARG A 66 -24.06 9.50 -5.38
N LYS A 67 -24.43 9.02 -6.57
CA LYS A 67 -24.82 9.86 -7.70
C LYS A 67 -26.14 10.54 -7.35
N ASP A 68 -26.09 11.81 -6.95
CA ASP A 68 -27.27 12.59 -6.54
C ASP A 68 -27.24 14.04 -7.02
N LYS A 69 -26.25 14.41 -7.85
CA LYS A 69 -26.11 15.74 -8.46
C LYS A 69 -26.16 15.70 -9.98
N PRO A 70 -26.62 16.77 -10.65
CA PRO A 70 -26.76 16.80 -12.11
C PRO A 70 -25.42 16.78 -12.87
N TRP A 71 -24.32 17.21 -12.25
CA TRP A 71 -22.97 17.06 -12.80
C TRP A 71 -22.39 15.66 -12.61
N GLU A 72 -23.12 14.76 -11.94
CA GLU A 72 -22.75 13.36 -11.77
C GLU A 72 -23.49 12.51 -12.80
N ASP A 73 -22.78 12.10 -13.85
CA ASP A 73 -23.28 11.17 -14.86
C ASP A 73 -23.16 9.72 -14.36
N SER A 74 -22.99 8.73 -15.25
CA SER A 74 -22.70 7.35 -14.83
C SER A 74 -21.27 7.15 -14.30
N THR A 75 -20.57 8.23 -13.93
CA THR A 75 -19.17 8.21 -13.47
C THR A 75 -18.97 9.00 -12.18
N MET A 76 -18.53 8.27 -11.15
CA MET A 76 -18.01 8.79 -9.88
C MET A 76 -16.82 7.91 -9.51
N PHE A 77 -15.59 8.35 -9.75
CA PHE A 77 -14.45 7.45 -9.78
C PHE A 77 -13.15 8.14 -9.42
N ASP A 78 -12.06 7.37 -9.37
CA ASP A 78 -10.77 7.84 -8.88
C ASP A 78 -10.89 8.53 -7.50
N PRO A 79 -11.64 7.98 -6.51
CA PRO A 79 -11.78 8.66 -5.23
C PRO A 79 -10.41 8.78 -4.58
N VAL A 80 -10.03 9.97 -4.13
CA VAL A 80 -8.84 10.19 -3.31
C VAL A 80 -9.32 10.67 -1.96
N VAL A 81 -9.02 9.94 -0.88
CA VAL A 81 -9.36 10.37 0.48
C VAL A 81 -8.10 10.66 1.28
N ILE A 82 -8.04 11.86 1.85
CA ILE A 82 -6.96 12.32 2.71
C ILE A 82 -7.54 12.77 4.04
N LYS A 83 -6.98 12.28 5.15
CA LYS A 83 -7.19 12.87 6.47
C LYS A 83 -6.22 14.04 6.65
N ASP A 84 -6.75 15.24 6.79
CA ASP A 84 -5.99 16.47 7.02
C ASP A 84 -6.44 17.14 8.33
N GLY A 85 -5.66 16.92 9.39
CA GLY A 85 -6.05 17.34 10.74
C GLY A 85 -7.31 16.60 11.19
N SER A 86 -8.33 17.35 11.60
CA SER A 86 -9.63 16.82 12.03
C SER A 86 -10.60 16.49 10.88
N ARG A 87 -10.26 16.83 9.63
CA ARG A 87 -11.15 16.64 8.48
C ARG A 87 -10.67 15.53 7.55
N TYR A 88 -11.63 14.83 6.98
CA TYR A 88 -11.45 13.94 5.85
C TYR A 88 -11.90 14.68 4.60
N ARG A 89 -11.10 14.58 3.55
CA ARG A 89 -11.31 15.30 2.29
C ARG A 89 -11.28 14.29 1.16
N MET A 90 -12.27 14.37 0.28
CA MET A 90 -12.42 13.48 -0.86
C MET A 90 -12.44 14.30 -2.15
N TRP A 91 -11.60 13.90 -3.10
CA TRP A 91 -11.71 14.33 -4.50
C TRP A 91 -12.16 13.15 -5.32
N TYR A 92 -13.05 13.38 -6.26
CA TYR A 92 -13.55 12.34 -7.14
C TYR A 92 -13.85 12.92 -8.52
N ARG A 93 -13.74 12.08 -9.55
CA ARG A 93 -13.98 12.50 -10.93
C ARG A 93 -15.42 12.23 -11.33
N THR A 94 -15.94 13.11 -12.18
CA THR A 94 -17.32 13.02 -12.65
C THR A 94 -17.54 13.67 -14.03
N ASN A 95 -18.72 13.46 -14.61
CA ASN A 95 -19.12 13.86 -15.97
C ASN A 95 -18.20 13.34 -17.09
N PHE A 96 -17.72 12.10 -17.00
CA PHE A 96 -16.72 11.60 -17.96
C PHE A 96 -17.29 11.10 -19.29
N ASN A 97 -18.61 10.98 -19.43
CA ASN A 97 -19.24 10.60 -20.70
C ASN A 97 -19.35 11.78 -21.69
N SER A 98 -19.31 13.03 -21.21
CA SER A 98 -19.45 14.21 -22.06
C SER A 98 -18.63 15.37 -21.48
N PRO A 99 -17.55 15.81 -22.16
CA PRO A 99 -16.76 16.93 -21.67
C PRO A 99 -17.63 18.20 -21.53
N PRO A 100 -17.31 19.12 -20.61
CA PRO A 100 -16.15 19.13 -19.72
C PRO A 100 -16.14 18.01 -18.65
N PHE A 101 -14.96 17.48 -18.38
CA PHE A 101 -14.73 16.54 -17.27
C PHE A 101 -14.47 17.32 -15.99
N TYR A 102 -15.09 16.90 -14.89
CA TYR A 102 -15.00 17.62 -13.63
C TYR A 102 -14.30 16.81 -12.53
N THR A 103 -13.71 17.53 -11.58
CA THR A 103 -13.33 16.99 -10.27
C THR A 103 -14.26 17.59 -9.22
N GLY A 104 -15.02 16.74 -8.55
CA GLY A 104 -15.83 17.07 -7.40
C GLY A 104 -15.07 16.92 -6.09
N TYR A 105 -15.56 17.59 -5.06
CA TYR A 105 -15.01 17.58 -3.71
C TYR A 105 -16.08 17.22 -2.67
N ALA A 106 -15.73 16.43 -1.68
CA ALA A 106 -16.56 16.18 -0.52
C ALA A 106 -15.71 16.23 0.76
N GLU A 107 -16.35 16.49 1.89
CA GLU A 107 -15.68 16.51 3.20
C GLU A 107 -16.47 15.82 4.29
N SER A 108 -15.77 15.36 5.31
CA SER A 108 -16.31 14.62 6.44
C SER A 108 -15.49 14.89 7.70
N ASN A 109 -16.11 14.79 8.88
CA ASN A 109 -15.42 14.88 10.17
C ASN A 109 -15.04 13.50 10.73
N ASN A 110 -15.55 12.41 10.15
CA ASN A 110 -15.34 11.04 10.65
C ASN A 110 -15.01 10.03 9.54
N GLY A 111 -14.97 10.44 8.27
CA GLY A 111 -14.75 9.56 7.13
C GLY A 111 -15.95 8.69 6.76
N VAL A 112 -17.09 8.83 7.45
CA VAL A 112 -18.30 8.01 7.27
C VAL A 112 -19.42 8.85 6.67
N GLN A 113 -19.71 10.00 7.27
CA GLN A 113 -20.75 10.92 6.80
C GLN A 113 -20.12 12.03 5.99
N TRP A 114 -20.47 12.12 4.71
CA TRP A 114 -19.84 13.05 3.77
C TRP A 114 -20.82 14.11 3.30
N THR A 115 -20.31 15.34 3.17
CA THR A 115 -21.04 16.49 2.62
C THR A 115 -20.39 16.92 1.33
N LYS A 116 -21.21 17.25 0.31
CA LYS A 116 -20.80 17.91 -0.93
C LYS A 116 -21.06 19.42 -0.76
N PRO A 117 -20.09 20.22 -0.29
CA PRO A 117 -20.32 21.64 -0.02
C PRO A 117 -20.57 22.43 -1.32
N SER A 118 -21.36 23.49 -1.25
CA SER A 118 -21.46 24.47 -2.34
C SER A 118 -20.24 25.40 -2.28
N LEU A 119 -19.35 25.31 -3.27
CA LEU A 119 -18.03 25.95 -3.27
C LEU A 119 -17.98 27.27 -4.07
N GLY A 120 -18.86 27.45 -5.06
CA GLY A 120 -18.86 28.67 -5.87
C GLY A 120 -17.66 28.80 -6.84
N LEU A 121 -16.95 27.71 -7.15
CA LEU A 121 -15.65 27.76 -7.85
C LEU A 121 -15.75 27.50 -9.35
N VAL A 122 -16.53 26.51 -9.77
CA VAL A 122 -16.64 26.07 -11.17
C VAL A 122 -18.07 26.22 -11.64
N GLU A 123 -18.25 26.71 -12.87
CA GLU A 123 -19.57 26.85 -13.49
C GLU A 123 -20.07 25.52 -14.05
N PHE A 124 -21.34 25.21 -13.81
CA PHE A 124 -22.08 24.10 -14.37
C PHE A 124 -23.52 24.56 -14.67
N GLY A 125 -23.96 24.45 -15.93
CA GLY A 125 -25.32 24.86 -16.31
C GLY A 125 -25.63 26.33 -16.04
N GLY A 126 -24.64 27.22 -16.10
CA GLY A 126 -24.80 28.66 -15.82
C GLY A 126 -24.73 29.05 -14.34
N GLU A 127 -24.57 28.09 -13.42
CA GLU A 127 -24.47 28.35 -11.98
C GLU A 127 -23.17 27.82 -11.37
N LYS A 128 -22.79 28.34 -10.20
CA LYS A 128 -21.63 27.86 -9.42
C LYS A 128 -22.02 27.17 -8.10
N THR A 129 -23.31 26.91 -7.91
CA THR A 129 -23.87 26.26 -6.72
C THR A 129 -23.62 24.75 -6.75
N ASN A 130 -22.35 24.35 -6.62
CA ASN A 130 -21.91 22.97 -6.75
C ASN A 130 -20.63 22.71 -5.94
N ASN A 131 -20.20 21.45 -5.89
CA ASN A 131 -19.00 21.01 -5.18
C ASN A 131 -17.79 20.77 -6.10
N LEU A 132 -17.75 21.42 -7.27
CA LEU A 132 -16.71 21.21 -8.26
C LEU A 132 -15.49 22.12 -7.99
N VAL A 133 -14.29 21.54 -8.11
CA VAL A 133 -13.01 22.23 -7.86
C VAL A 133 -12.13 22.36 -9.10
N TRP A 134 -12.46 21.63 -10.17
CA TRP A 134 -11.71 21.66 -11.42
C TRP A 134 -12.56 21.24 -12.61
N SER A 135 -12.28 21.83 -13.78
CA SER A 135 -12.90 21.51 -15.07
C SER A 135 -11.81 21.36 -16.14
N SER A 136 -11.96 20.34 -17.00
CA SER A 136 -11.09 20.20 -18.18
C SER A 136 -11.38 21.23 -19.28
N GLY A 137 -12.48 21.98 -19.16
CA GLY A 137 -13.06 22.74 -20.26
C GLY A 137 -13.76 21.85 -21.30
N PRO A 138 -14.65 22.43 -22.13
CA PRO A 138 -15.43 21.67 -23.12
C PRO A 138 -14.56 21.04 -24.21
N ASP A 139 -13.43 21.68 -24.54
CA ASP A 139 -12.45 21.22 -25.53
C ASP A 139 -11.31 20.39 -24.91
N LYS A 140 -11.39 20.04 -23.62
CA LYS A 140 -10.36 19.32 -22.85
C LYS A 140 -8.99 20.03 -22.90
N SER A 141 -8.99 21.36 -22.98
CA SER A 141 -7.77 22.20 -22.98
C SER A 141 -7.02 22.18 -21.65
N SER A 142 -7.71 21.85 -20.55
CA SER A 142 -7.12 21.70 -19.22
C SER A 142 -6.98 20.22 -18.83
N PRO A 143 -5.98 19.87 -17.98
CA PRO A 143 -5.83 18.50 -17.52
C PRO A 143 -7.10 17.91 -16.88
N TYR A 144 -7.35 16.64 -17.09
CA TYR A 144 -8.42 15.84 -16.45
C TYR A 144 -7.80 14.69 -15.63
N VAL A 145 -8.59 13.92 -14.88
CA VAL A 145 -8.07 12.85 -14.00
C VAL A 145 -7.13 13.37 -12.90
N LEU A 146 -7.59 14.33 -12.09
CA LEU A 146 -6.76 14.86 -11.02
C LEU A 146 -6.51 13.81 -9.93
N CYS A 147 -5.28 13.29 -9.86
CA CYS A 147 -4.81 12.50 -8.72
C CYS A 147 -4.23 13.42 -7.67
N VAL A 148 -5.04 13.76 -6.67
CA VAL A 148 -4.65 14.67 -5.58
C VAL A 148 -3.77 13.96 -4.55
N PHE A 149 -2.79 14.67 -4.00
CA PHE A 149 -2.08 14.28 -2.78
C PHE A 149 -1.77 15.51 -1.92
N LYS A 150 -1.67 15.30 -0.62
CA LYS A 150 -1.11 16.29 0.31
C LYS A 150 0.40 16.12 0.32
N ASP A 151 1.11 17.19 0.06
CA ASP A 151 2.56 17.15 0.04
C ASP A 151 3.12 17.26 1.46
N ASN A 152 3.72 16.16 1.92
CA ASN A 152 4.34 16.06 3.25
C ASN A 152 5.84 16.37 3.22
N ASN A 153 6.38 16.88 2.12
CA ASN A 153 7.72 17.42 2.09
C ASN A 153 7.80 18.67 2.96
N SER A 154 8.68 18.65 3.97
CA SER A 154 8.87 19.79 4.88
C SER A 154 9.36 21.07 4.20
N LYS A 155 9.87 20.95 2.97
CA LYS A 155 10.32 22.09 2.13
C LYS A 155 9.22 22.65 1.23
N THR A 156 8.03 22.07 1.24
CA THR A 156 6.95 22.52 0.36
C THR A 156 6.37 23.84 0.80
N GLN A 157 6.24 24.76 -0.15
CA GLN A 157 5.63 26.06 0.07
C GLN A 157 4.16 25.90 0.46
N ALA A 158 3.67 26.72 1.40
CA ALA A 158 2.28 26.67 1.85
C ALA A 158 1.28 26.84 0.70
N SER A 159 1.63 27.62 -0.33
CA SER A 159 0.84 27.81 -1.55
C SER A 159 0.74 26.57 -2.46
N GLU A 160 1.53 25.54 -2.19
CA GLU A 160 1.58 24.27 -2.95
C GLU A 160 1.40 23.04 -2.06
N ARG A 161 0.80 23.23 -0.88
CA ARG A 161 0.54 22.19 0.13
C ARG A 161 -0.19 20.97 -0.43
N TYR A 162 -1.09 21.20 -1.38
CA TYR A 162 -1.76 20.17 -2.15
C TYR A 162 -1.22 20.17 -3.57
N LYS A 163 -1.03 18.97 -4.10
CA LYS A 163 -0.52 18.75 -5.45
C LYS A 163 -1.40 17.73 -6.16
N ALA A 164 -1.43 17.78 -7.48
CA ALA A 164 -2.10 16.77 -8.27
C ALA A 164 -1.38 16.48 -9.57
N ILE A 165 -1.56 15.26 -10.07
CA ILE A 165 -1.24 14.90 -11.45
C ILE A 165 -2.52 14.96 -12.26
N GLY A 166 -2.49 15.66 -13.38
CA GLY A 166 -3.57 15.66 -14.37
C GLY A 166 -3.06 15.22 -15.73
N VAL A 167 -3.98 14.70 -16.54
CA VAL A 167 -3.73 14.16 -17.88
C VAL A 167 -4.27 15.13 -18.90
N ARG A 168 -3.52 15.44 -19.95
CA ARG A 168 -4.04 16.23 -21.07
C ARG A 168 -3.60 15.63 -22.39
N ARG A 169 -4.54 15.49 -23.32
CA ARG A 169 -4.26 15.05 -24.69
C ARG A 169 -3.33 16.05 -25.37
N ARG A 170 -2.22 15.58 -25.94
CA ARG A 170 -1.33 16.40 -26.75
C ARG A 170 -2.05 16.77 -28.05
N ARG A 171 -2.20 18.08 -28.31
CA ARG A 171 -2.82 18.55 -29.56
C ARG A 171 -1.92 18.20 -30.75
N GLY A 172 -2.54 17.77 -31.85
CA GLY A 172 -1.84 17.42 -33.09
C GLY A 172 -0.98 16.16 -33.04
N SER A 173 -1.08 15.35 -31.97
CA SER A 173 -0.38 14.05 -31.93
C SER A 173 -1.11 13.01 -32.78
N ASP A 174 -0.39 12.37 -33.69
CA ASP A 174 -0.82 11.15 -34.38
C ASP A 174 0.26 10.06 -34.21
N PRO A 175 -0.06 8.90 -33.59
CA PRO A 175 -1.32 8.59 -32.93
C PRO A 175 -1.57 9.47 -31.68
N PRO A 176 -2.83 9.64 -31.28
CA PRO A 176 -3.25 10.14 -29.97
C PRO A 176 -2.30 9.83 -28.80
N THR A 177 -1.68 10.85 -28.21
CA THR A 177 -0.78 10.70 -27.06
C THR A 177 -1.18 11.65 -25.94
N ASP A 178 -1.23 11.15 -24.71
CA ASP A 178 -1.51 11.95 -23.53
C ASP A 178 -0.22 12.35 -22.81
N ASP A 179 -0.23 13.51 -22.16
CA ASP A 179 0.88 14.03 -21.35
C ASP A 179 0.42 14.25 -19.90
N LEU A 180 1.35 14.14 -18.95
CA LEU A 180 1.09 14.45 -17.54
C LEU A 180 1.44 15.90 -17.22
N PHE A 181 0.58 16.55 -16.45
CA PHE A 181 0.75 17.92 -15.95
C PHE A 181 0.69 17.90 -14.42
N GLY A 182 1.54 18.70 -13.79
CA GLY A 182 1.46 18.96 -12.36
C GLY A 182 0.50 20.11 -12.08
N LEU A 183 -0.28 19.98 -11.02
CA LEU A 183 -1.10 21.05 -10.46
C LEU A 183 -0.76 21.24 -9.00
N VAL A 184 -0.99 22.45 -8.49
CA VAL A 184 -0.75 22.80 -7.09
C VAL A 184 -1.88 23.66 -6.54
N SER A 185 -2.08 23.58 -5.23
CA SER A 185 -3.10 24.32 -4.50
C SER A 185 -2.69 24.51 -3.05
N ALA A 186 -3.03 25.65 -2.45
CA ALA A 186 -2.82 25.90 -1.03
C ALA A 186 -3.87 25.18 -0.17
N ASP A 187 -5.12 25.15 -0.66
CA ASP A 187 -6.31 24.68 0.06
C ASP A 187 -6.87 23.37 -0.53
N GLY A 188 -6.33 22.86 -1.63
CA GLY A 188 -6.83 21.68 -2.34
C GLY A 188 -8.18 21.90 -3.05
N LEU A 189 -8.65 23.14 -3.14
CA LEU A 189 -9.90 23.53 -3.79
C LEU A 189 -9.64 24.42 -5.01
N ARG A 190 -8.69 25.34 -4.90
CA ARG A 190 -8.30 26.26 -5.97
C ARG A 190 -7.00 25.80 -6.59
N TRP A 191 -7.11 25.20 -7.76
CA TRP A 191 -5.98 24.58 -8.45
C TRP A 191 -5.41 25.49 -9.53
N ARG A 192 -4.11 25.38 -9.75
CA ARG A 192 -3.42 25.97 -10.90
C ARG A 192 -2.37 25.00 -11.41
N LEU A 193 -1.99 25.13 -12.68
CA LEU A 193 -0.85 24.40 -13.22
C LEU A 193 0.42 24.76 -12.42
N SER A 194 1.25 23.75 -12.18
CA SER A 194 2.54 23.90 -11.51
C SER A 194 3.59 24.54 -12.44
N GLN A 195 3.41 24.34 -13.76
CA GLN A 195 4.17 24.90 -14.88
C GLN A 195 3.34 24.76 -16.17
N LYS A 196 3.67 25.53 -17.22
CA LYS A 196 2.95 25.51 -18.52
C LYS A 196 3.19 24.21 -19.31
N GLU A 197 4.43 23.72 -19.30
CA GLU A 197 4.86 22.52 -20.03
C GLU A 197 4.51 21.24 -19.26
N PRO A 198 4.27 20.11 -19.95
CA PRO A 198 4.03 18.84 -19.28
C PRO A 198 5.22 18.44 -18.41
N ILE A 199 4.93 17.81 -17.27
CA ILE A 199 5.95 17.28 -16.35
C ILE A 199 6.50 15.93 -16.84
N ILE A 200 5.69 15.15 -17.58
CA ILE A 200 6.10 13.93 -18.28
C ILE A 200 5.37 13.91 -19.63
N ARG A 201 6.14 13.70 -20.71
CA ARG A 201 5.58 13.47 -22.04
C ARG A 201 5.30 11.99 -22.25
N GLY A 202 4.09 11.65 -22.68
CA GLY A 202 3.76 10.28 -23.07
C GLY A 202 4.56 9.86 -24.30
N PRO A 203 5.02 8.59 -24.37
CA PRO A 203 5.64 8.09 -25.59
C PRO A 203 4.60 8.05 -26.72
N ARG A 204 5.05 8.32 -27.96
CA ARG A 204 4.16 8.28 -29.13
C ARG A 204 3.61 6.87 -29.29
N GLY A 205 2.32 6.77 -29.60
CA GLY A 205 1.67 5.47 -29.76
C GLY A 205 1.42 4.75 -28.45
N ASP A 206 1.40 5.46 -27.33
CA ASP A 206 1.02 4.87 -26.05
C ASP A 206 -0.09 5.69 -25.36
N SER A 207 -1.24 5.06 -25.15
CA SER A 207 -2.39 5.63 -24.45
C SER A 207 -2.31 5.48 -22.92
N MET A 208 -1.12 5.23 -22.37
CA MET A 208 -0.92 4.80 -20.97
C MET A 208 -1.53 5.71 -19.89
N PHE A 209 -1.66 7.02 -20.12
CA PHE A 209 -2.03 7.96 -19.06
C PHE A 209 -3.53 8.18 -18.90
N ASP A 210 -4.42 7.57 -19.69
CA ASP A 210 -5.89 7.72 -19.56
C ASP A 210 -6.50 7.10 -18.28
N SER A 211 -5.71 6.94 -17.22
CA SER A 211 -6.03 6.34 -15.93
C SER A 211 -5.55 7.21 -14.75
N HIS A 212 -5.80 6.77 -13.53
CA HIS A 212 -5.38 7.48 -12.32
C HIS A 212 -3.85 7.32 -12.13
N ASN A 213 -3.08 8.37 -12.45
CA ASN A 213 -1.62 8.38 -12.33
C ASN A 213 -1.23 8.89 -10.95
N VAL A 214 -0.84 7.99 -10.06
CA VAL A 214 -0.67 8.27 -8.64
C VAL A 214 0.68 8.90 -8.36
N ALA A 215 0.69 10.00 -7.62
CA ALA A 215 1.92 10.63 -7.14
C ALA A 215 1.84 10.96 -5.65
N PHE A 216 3.00 10.97 -5.00
CA PHE A 216 3.17 11.45 -3.63
C PHE A 216 4.64 11.78 -3.34
N TRP A 217 4.87 12.47 -2.23
CA TRP A 217 6.21 12.61 -1.65
C TRP A 217 6.55 11.36 -0.82
N ASP A 218 7.55 10.61 -1.26
CA ASP A 218 8.15 9.52 -0.51
C ASP A 218 9.16 10.10 0.49
N ALA A 219 8.73 10.26 1.74
CA ALA A 219 9.53 10.89 2.78
C ALA A 219 10.78 10.06 3.16
N ALA A 220 10.69 8.73 3.11
CA ALA A 220 11.80 7.85 3.45
C ALA A 220 12.93 7.95 2.42
N ARG A 221 12.58 8.09 1.13
CA ARG A 221 13.55 8.22 0.04
C ARG A 221 13.79 9.66 -0.40
N ARG A 222 13.10 10.61 0.22
CA ARG A 222 13.22 12.07 -0.01
C ARG A 222 13.06 12.45 -1.48
N GLN A 223 12.05 11.90 -2.13
CA GLN A 223 11.74 12.19 -3.54
C GLN A 223 10.23 12.13 -3.78
N TYR A 224 9.76 12.88 -4.77
CA TYR A 224 8.46 12.63 -5.36
C TYR A 224 8.54 11.39 -6.24
N VAL A 225 7.46 10.60 -6.24
CA VAL A 225 7.33 9.43 -7.10
C VAL A 225 5.99 9.49 -7.83
N ILE A 226 5.98 9.04 -9.08
CA ILE A 226 4.78 8.73 -9.86
C ILE A 226 4.75 7.24 -10.11
N TYR A 227 3.60 6.61 -9.88
CA TYR A 227 3.23 5.30 -10.40
C TYR A 227 2.13 5.49 -11.44
N ALA A 228 2.44 5.19 -12.70
CA ALA A 228 1.52 5.28 -13.82
C ALA A 228 1.28 3.90 -14.43
N ARG A 229 0.14 3.70 -15.09
CA ARG A 229 -0.03 2.53 -15.94
C ARG A 229 0.99 2.60 -17.09
N GLY A 230 1.39 1.46 -17.65
CA GLY A 230 2.12 1.39 -18.91
C GLY A 230 1.91 0.05 -19.60
N TRP A 231 2.57 -0.12 -20.75
CA TRP A 231 2.58 -1.37 -21.50
C TRP A 231 4.03 -1.84 -21.65
N PRO A 232 4.53 -2.67 -20.73
CA PRO A 232 5.88 -3.22 -20.79
C PRO A 232 6.20 -3.92 -22.11
N ASP A 233 5.21 -4.59 -22.69
CA ASP A 233 5.34 -5.37 -23.93
C ASP A 233 5.00 -4.59 -25.19
N GLY A 234 4.84 -3.27 -25.07
CA GLY A 234 4.36 -2.42 -26.15
C GLY A 234 2.83 -2.41 -26.30
N TRP A 235 2.37 -1.45 -27.10
CA TRP A 235 0.97 -1.21 -27.40
C TRP A 235 0.78 -1.13 -28.92
N PRO A 236 -0.36 -1.62 -29.47
CA PRO A 236 -1.46 -2.31 -28.80
C PRO A 236 -1.17 -3.80 -28.55
N GLY A 237 -1.91 -4.43 -27.64
CA GLY A 237 -1.90 -5.89 -27.43
C GLY A 237 -1.00 -6.41 -26.31
N GLY A 238 -0.09 -5.60 -25.77
CA GLY A 238 0.72 -5.98 -24.60
C GLY A 238 -0.07 -6.12 -23.31
N THR A 239 0.58 -6.57 -22.23
CA THR A 239 -0.06 -6.63 -20.91
C THR A 239 0.06 -5.29 -20.20
N ARG A 240 -1.01 -4.83 -19.52
CA ARG A 240 -0.93 -3.62 -18.69
C ARG A 240 -0.06 -3.86 -17.46
N GLY A 241 0.96 -3.03 -17.31
CA GLY A 241 1.85 -2.99 -16.14
C GLY A 241 1.88 -1.63 -15.49
N ILE A 242 2.84 -1.46 -14.58
CA ILE A 242 3.05 -0.23 -13.84
C ILE A 242 4.44 0.30 -14.15
N ARG A 243 4.51 1.60 -14.40
CA ARG A 243 5.76 2.34 -14.58
C ARG A 243 5.95 3.33 -13.46
N ARG A 244 7.21 3.66 -13.21
CA ARG A 244 7.66 4.55 -12.15
C ARG A 244 8.50 5.68 -12.73
N ALA A 245 8.32 6.89 -12.20
CA ALA A 245 9.22 8.02 -12.41
C ALA A 245 9.44 8.76 -11.09
N VAL A 246 10.55 9.47 -10.95
CA VAL A 246 10.89 10.21 -9.74
C VAL A 246 11.26 11.65 -10.03
N SER A 247 11.15 12.50 -9.02
CA SER A 247 11.52 13.90 -9.07
C SER A 247 11.97 14.38 -7.69
N SER A 248 12.93 15.30 -7.64
CA SER A 248 13.31 15.99 -6.39
C SER A 248 12.47 17.24 -6.11
N ASP A 249 11.77 17.79 -7.11
CA ASP A 249 11.15 19.13 -7.07
C ASP A 249 9.69 19.18 -7.57
N PHE A 250 9.12 18.04 -7.96
CA PHE A 250 7.77 17.89 -8.54
C PHE A 250 7.59 18.54 -9.92
N ARG A 251 8.65 19.11 -10.50
CA ARG A 251 8.63 19.82 -11.78
C ARG A 251 9.37 19.05 -12.86
N ARG A 252 10.56 18.57 -12.54
CA ARG A 252 11.42 17.80 -13.45
C ARG A 252 11.43 16.34 -13.04
N TRP A 253 11.07 15.47 -13.97
CA TRP A 253 10.91 14.04 -13.71
C TRP A 253 11.91 13.22 -14.53
N SER A 254 12.32 12.09 -13.96
CA SER A 254 13.04 11.06 -14.70
C SER A 254 12.20 10.48 -15.84
N SER A 255 12.82 9.70 -16.71
CA SER A 255 12.09 8.81 -17.61
C SER A 255 11.21 7.83 -16.81
N LEU A 256 10.14 7.36 -17.45
CA LEU A 256 9.31 6.29 -16.92
C LEU A 256 10.01 4.94 -17.13
N GLU A 257 10.23 4.24 -16.02
CA GLU A 257 10.80 2.90 -15.98
C GLU A 257 9.70 1.89 -15.70
N THR A 258 9.71 0.76 -16.40
CA THR A 258 8.79 -0.35 -16.12
C THR A 258 9.21 -1.04 -14.82
N LEU A 259 8.24 -1.28 -13.94
CA LEU A 259 8.46 -2.13 -12.78
C LEU A 259 8.43 -3.61 -13.20
N GLU A 260 9.42 -4.36 -12.75
CA GLU A 260 9.47 -5.81 -12.90
C GLU A 260 8.54 -6.45 -11.87
N LEU A 261 7.30 -6.73 -12.27
CA LEU A 261 6.26 -7.25 -11.35
C LEU A 261 6.03 -8.76 -11.49
N TRP A 262 6.53 -9.39 -12.54
CA TRP A 262 6.14 -10.77 -12.91
C TRP A 262 7.31 -11.74 -13.02
N ALA A 263 8.47 -11.42 -12.44
CA ALA A 263 9.66 -12.27 -12.50
C ALA A 263 9.35 -13.75 -12.17
N ASP A 264 8.50 -13.98 -11.17
CA ASP A 264 8.22 -15.32 -10.65
C ASP A 264 6.77 -15.80 -10.92
N SER A 265 6.06 -15.23 -11.90
CA SER A 265 4.62 -15.55 -12.07
C SER A 265 3.97 -15.12 -13.40
N ASP A 266 2.79 -15.67 -13.67
CA ASP A 266 1.96 -15.24 -14.79
C ASP A 266 1.57 -13.76 -14.74
N ARG A 267 1.44 -13.16 -15.93
CA ARG A 267 1.08 -11.75 -16.09
C ARG A 267 -0.41 -11.51 -15.85
N ASP A 268 -0.68 -10.45 -15.09
CA ASP A 268 -2.01 -9.90 -14.83
C ASP A 268 -2.08 -8.51 -15.47
N HIS A 269 -3.20 -8.13 -16.10
CA HIS A 269 -3.37 -6.74 -16.55
C HIS A 269 -3.65 -5.84 -15.33
N LEU A 270 -2.67 -5.04 -14.92
CA LEU A 270 -2.81 -4.08 -13.82
C LEU A 270 -3.25 -2.71 -14.37
N TYR A 271 -4.54 -2.42 -14.28
CA TYR A 271 -5.15 -1.27 -14.97
C TYR A 271 -4.97 0.06 -14.21
N LYS A 272 -5.05 0.02 -12.88
CA LYS A 272 -4.75 1.13 -11.96
C LYS A 272 -3.94 0.59 -10.79
N ASN A 273 -3.26 1.46 -10.06
CA ASN A 273 -2.35 1.04 -9.00
C ASN A 273 -2.82 1.42 -7.58
N ALA A 274 -3.34 2.64 -7.37
CA ALA A 274 -3.69 3.13 -6.03
C ALA A 274 -2.54 3.00 -5.02
N ALA A 275 -1.32 3.32 -5.45
CA ALA A 275 -0.14 3.31 -4.58
C ALA A 275 -0.27 4.32 -3.43
N THR A 276 0.18 3.97 -2.23
CA THR A 276 0.17 4.88 -1.08
C THR A 276 1.24 4.48 -0.05
N PRO A 277 1.91 5.44 0.60
CA PRO A 277 2.62 5.16 1.84
C PRO A 277 1.64 4.65 2.91
N TYR A 278 2.09 3.75 3.78
CA TYR A 278 1.32 3.40 4.97
C TYR A 278 1.44 4.50 6.02
N TYR A 279 0.32 5.08 6.47
CA TYR A 279 0.35 6.31 7.28
C TYR A 279 1.03 6.17 8.65
N ARG A 280 1.14 4.95 9.21
CA ARG A 280 1.89 4.67 10.45
C ARG A 280 3.31 4.14 10.23
N ARG A 281 3.66 3.77 8.99
CA ARG A 281 5.01 3.41 8.53
C ARG A 281 5.25 3.93 7.12
N PRO A 282 5.44 5.26 6.93
CA PRO A 282 5.49 5.87 5.59
C PRO A 282 6.67 5.41 4.73
N ASP A 283 7.65 4.73 5.32
CA ASP A 283 8.76 4.07 4.63
C ASP A 283 8.34 2.80 3.86
N ILE A 284 7.23 2.20 4.27
CA ILE A 284 6.56 1.08 3.60
C ILE A 284 5.49 1.63 2.65
N LEU A 285 5.56 1.19 1.40
CA LEU A 285 4.58 1.50 0.38
C LEU A 285 3.63 0.33 0.16
N LEU A 286 2.37 0.65 -0.04
CA LEU A 286 1.30 -0.28 -0.35
C LEU A 286 0.73 0.06 -1.73
N MET A 287 0.14 -0.92 -2.38
CA MET A 287 -0.55 -0.71 -3.65
C MET A 287 -1.76 -1.63 -3.73
N PHE A 288 -2.85 -1.13 -4.29
CA PHE A 288 -4.11 -1.87 -4.46
C PHE A 288 -4.51 -1.95 -5.94
N PRO A 289 -3.74 -2.66 -6.79
CA PRO A 289 -3.99 -2.63 -8.21
C PRO A 289 -5.35 -3.18 -8.59
N LYS A 290 -5.99 -2.51 -9.56
CA LYS A 290 -7.15 -3.07 -10.26
C LYS A 290 -6.64 -4.08 -11.28
N ARG A 291 -6.83 -5.37 -11.00
CA ARG A 291 -6.55 -6.43 -11.97
C ARG A 291 -7.73 -6.54 -12.95
N PHE A 292 -7.40 -6.57 -14.24
CA PHE A 292 -8.36 -6.67 -15.32
C PHE A 292 -8.24 -8.03 -16.02
N LEU A 293 -9.36 -8.73 -16.12
CA LEU A 293 -9.46 -10.05 -16.74
C LEU A 293 -10.20 -9.91 -18.06
N GLU A 294 -9.46 -9.54 -19.12
CA GLU A 294 -10.00 -9.21 -20.43
C GLU A 294 -10.86 -10.32 -21.06
N LYS A 295 -10.56 -11.59 -20.72
CA LYS A 295 -11.19 -12.74 -21.38
C LYS A 295 -12.54 -13.12 -20.79
N ARG A 296 -12.82 -12.72 -19.54
CA ARG A 296 -14.05 -13.05 -18.84
C ARG A 296 -15.22 -12.18 -19.33
N LYS A 297 -16.45 -12.65 -19.13
CA LYS A 297 -17.67 -11.94 -19.51
C LYS A 297 -18.51 -11.65 -18.27
N SER A 298 -19.28 -10.56 -18.32
CA SER A 298 -20.29 -10.31 -17.30
C SER A 298 -21.31 -11.45 -17.27
N PRO A 299 -21.86 -11.81 -16.10
CA PRO A 299 -23.01 -12.70 -16.02
C PRO A 299 -24.30 -12.04 -16.52
N ASP A 300 -24.33 -10.72 -16.75
CA ASP A 300 -25.42 -10.07 -17.48
C ASP A 300 -25.20 -10.22 -19.00
N PRO A 301 -26.08 -10.95 -19.72
CA PRO A 301 -25.93 -11.15 -21.16
C PRO A 301 -26.08 -9.86 -21.98
N ASN A 302 -26.70 -8.82 -21.42
CA ASN A 302 -26.90 -7.53 -22.09
C ASN A 302 -25.71 -6.58 -21.90
N TRP A 303 -24.74 -6.92 -21.06
CA TRP A 303 -23.57 -6.08 -20.82
C TRP A 303 -22.64 -6.08 -22.04
N LYS A 304 -22.51 -4.91 -22.68
CA LYS A 304 -21.83 -4.77 -23.97
C LYS A 304 -20.30 -4.86 -23.90
N HIS A 305 -19.71 -4.67 -22.72
CA HIS A 305 -18.26 -4.63 -22.55
C HIS A 305 -17.69 -5.96 -22.05
N ARG A 306 -16.59 -6.41 -22.65
CA ARG A 306 -15.90 -7.62 -22.20
C ARG A 306 -14.96 -7.31 -21.03
N GLY A 307 -14.82 -8.29 -20.15
CA GLY A 307 -13.84 -8.33 -19.08
C GLY A 307 -14.48 -8.23 -17.70
N LEU A 308 -13.69 -8.60 -16.69
CA LEU A 308 -14.04 -8.44 -15.28
C LEU A 308 -12.88 -7.76 -14.56
N SER A 309 -13.13 -7.16 -13.40
CA SER A 309 -12.07 -6.61 -12.56
C SER A 309 -12.24 -6.97 -11.09
N ASP A 310 -11.11 -7.16 -10.40
CA ASP A 310 -11.00 -7.22 -8.95
C ASP A 310 -9.81 -6.37 -8.50
N ILE A 311 -9.60 -6.29 -7.17
CA ILE A 311 -8.46 -5.57 -6.60
C ILE A 311 -7.51 -6.56 -5.98
N VAL A 312 -6.22 -6.45 -6.29
CA VAL A 312 -5.13 -7.23 -5.68
C VAL A 312 -4.32 -6.34 -4.74
N PHE A 313 -3.44 -6.94 -3.95
CA PHE A 313 -2.61 -6.24 -2.97
C PHE A 313 -1.13 -6.50 -3.24
N MET A 314 -0.29 -5.49 -3.02
CA MET A 314 1.16 -5.66 -2.95
C MET A 314 1.81 -4.60 -2.07
N SER A 315 3.00 -4.89 -1.59
CA SER A 315 3.77 -3.99 -0.72
C SER A 315 5.20 -3.84 -1.18
N SER A 316 5.87 -2.77 -0.76
CA SER A 316 7.27 -2.52 -1.10
C SER A 316 7.98 -1.76 0.01
N ARG A 317 9.25 -2.13 0.23
CA ARG A 317 10.17 -1.47 1.15
C ARG A 317 11.19 -0.59 0.45
N ASP A 318 11.17 -0.47 -0.87
CA ASP A 318 12.09 0.38 -1.64
C ASP A 318 11.40 1.19 -2.77
N GLY A 319 10.12 0.95 -3.01
CA GLY A 319 9.32 1.55 -4.06
C GLY A 319 9.67 1.10 -5.47
N VAL A 320 10.56 0.13 -5.64
CA VAL A 320 11.02 -0.42 -6.92
C VAL A 320 10.65 -1.90 -7.02
N HIS A 321 11.00 -2.69 -6.02
CA HIS A 321 10.65 -4.10 -5.90
C HIS A 321 9.36 -4.24 -5.10
N TRP A 322 8.38 -4.94 -5.66
CA TRP A 322 7.05 -5.10 -5.07
C TRP A 322 6.78 -6.57 -4.75
N ASP A 323 6.52 -6.85 -3.47
CA ASP A 323 6.10 -8.17 -3.03
C ASP A 323 4.63 -8.41 -3.42
N ARG A 324 4.44 -9.43 -4.26
CA ARG A 324 3.15 -9.84 -4.84
C ARG A 324 2.73 -11.25 -4.45
N ARG A 325 3.22 -11.75 -3.30
CA ARG A 325 2.94 -13.12 -2.83
C ARG A 325 1.44 -13.44 -2.77
N PHE A 326 0.62 -12.44 -2.40
CA PHE A 326 -0.83 -12.57 -2.35
C PHE A 326 -1.42 -12.32 -3.74
N ARG A 327 -1.78 -13.40 -4.43
CA ARG A 327 -2.32 -13.36 -5.80
C ARG A 327 -3.84 -13.38 -5.84
N GLU A 328 -4.47 -13.77 -4.74
CA GLU A 328 -5.90 -13.67 -4.53
C GLU A 328 -6.37 -12.20 -4.50
N ALA A 329 -7.66 -12.01 -4.81
CA ALA A 329 -8.26 -10.69 -4.74
C ALA A 329 -8.35 -10.22 -3.28
N PHE A 330 -7.70 -9.09 -3.00
CA PHE A 330 -7.85 -8.31 -1.78
C PHE A 330 -9.29 -7.77 -1.64
N LEU A 331 -9.87 -7.25 -2.72
CA LEU A 331 -11.29 -6.88 -2.77
C LEU A 331 -11.97 -7.56 -3.97
N ARG A 332 -12.81 -8.55 -3.66
CA ARG A 332 -13.63 -9.31 -4.62
C ARG A 332 -14.89 -8.54 -5.02
N PRO A 333 -15.46 -8.76 -6.22
CA PRO A 333 -16.75 -8.19 -6.64
C PRO A 333 -17.94 -8.36 -5.69
N GLY A 334 -17.95 -9.45 -4.92
CA GLY A 334 -19.03 -9.75 -3.98
C GLY A 334 -20.27 -10.32 -4.69
N ARG A 335 -21.41 -10.30 -3.99
CA ARG A 335 -22.67 -10.90 -4.48
C ARG A 335 -23.45 -10.01 -5.45
N ASP A 336 -23.18 -8.71 -5.44
CA ASP A 336 -23.90 -7.74 -6.28
C ASP A 336 -23.51 -7.93 -7.75
N ARG A 337 -24.48 -8.31 -8.60
CA ARG A 337 -24.24 -8.59 -10.03
C ARG A 337 -23.73 -7.37 -10.79
N LEU A 338 -24.07 -6.16 -10.34
CA LEU A 338 -23.60 -4.92 -10.94
C LEU A 338 -22.10 -4.67 -10.70
N ASN A 339 -21.45 -5.47 -9.84
CA ASN A 339 -20.00 -5.47 -9.68
C ASN A 339 -19.25 -6.44 -10.61
N TRP A 340 -19.96 -7.24 -11.42
CA TRP A 340 -19.34 -8.26 -12.27
C TRP A 340 -19.20 -7.78 -13.72
N HIS A 341 -18.35 -6.77 -13.92
CA HIS A 341 -17.97 -6.28 -15.25
C HIS A 341 -16.60 -5.59 -15.25
N GLU A 342 -16.16 -5.07 -16.40
CA GLU A 342 -14.77 -4.71 -16.75
C GLU A 342 -14.15 -3.61 -15.90
N ARG A 343 -14.99 -2.79 -15.28
CA ARG A 343 -14.56 -1.60 -14.54
C ARG A 343 -15.35 -1.37 -13.26
N ALA A 344 -16.12 -2.36 -12.81
CA ALA A 344 -17.14 -2.15 -11.79
C ALA A 344 -16.61 -1.70 -10.43
N ILE A 345 -15.41 -2.13 -10.06
CA ILE A 345 -14.77 -1.81 -8.78
C ILE A 345 -13.42 -1.17 -9.02
N GLU A 346 -13.09 -0.23 -8.14
CA GLU A 346 -11.83 0.48 -8.14
C GLU A 346 -11.55 1.11 -6.79
N VAL A 347 -10.35 0.91 -6.26
CA VAL A 347 -9.88 1.51 -5.01
C VAL A 347 -9.12 2.80 -5.32
N GLY A 348 -9.39 3.82 -4.52
CA GLY A 348 -8.63 5.05 -4.47
C GLY A 348 -7.28 4.90 -3.75
N PRO A 349 -6.26 5.74 -4.03
CA PRO A 349 -5.07 5.76 -3.21
C PRO A 349 -5.42 6.23 -1.79
N GLY A 350 -4.75 5.64 -0.81
CA GLY A 350 -4.85 6.00 0.59
C GLY A 350 -5.50 4.93 1.47
N LEU A 351 -4.97 4.81 2.68
CA LEU A 351 -5.62 4.22 3.84
C LEU A 351 -5.65 5.31 4.90
N VAL A 352 -6.83 5.57 5.45
CA VAL A 352 -7.02 6.60 6.48
C VAL A 352 -7.62 5.99 7.74
N PRO A 353 -7.17 6.39 8.93
CA PRO A 353 -7.81 5.95 10.17
C PRO A 353 -9.21 6.56 10.22
N THR A 354 -10.28 5.79 10.49
CA THR A 354 -11.68 6.26 10.48
C THR A 354 -12.45 5.97 11.76
N GLY A 355 -11.76 5.49 12.79
CA GLY A 355 -12.35 5.15 14.07
C GLY A 355 -11.28 4.62 15.00
N ASP A 356 -11.66 4.29 16.23
CA ASP A 356 -10.78 3.61 17.16
C ASP A 356 -10.46 2.20 16.62
N GLY A 357 -9.19 1.93 16.35
CA GLY A 357 -8.75 0.64 15.83
C GLY A 357 -9.15 0.28 14.41
N GLU A 358 -9.69 1.23 13.64
CA GLU A 358 -10.13 0.99 12.27
C GLU A 358 -9.43 1.91 11.28
N MET A 359 -8.99 1.32 10.17
CA MET A 359 -8.56 2.04 8.98
C MET A 359 -9.50 1.72 7.82
N SER A 360 -9.69 2.71 6.95
CA SER A 360 -10.54 2.57 5.79
C SER A 360 -9.83 2.94 4.50
N LEU A 361 -10.28 2.27 3.44
CA LEU A 361 -10.09 2.67 2.06
C LEU A 361 -11.45 2.99 1.44
N TYR A 362 -11.43 3.71 0.32
CA TYR A 362 -12.64 4.10 -0.39
C TYR A 362 -12.57 3.58 -1.81
N PHE A 363 -13.68 3.00 -2.27
CA PHE A 363 -13.73 2.38 -3.56
C PHE A 363 -15.05 2.64 -4.25
N MET A 364 -15.00 2.74 -5.57
CA MET A 364 -16.17 2.89 -6.42
C MET A 364 -16.80 1.51 -6.67
N GLU A 365 -18.13 1.49 -6.77
CA GLU A 365 -18.93 0.37 -7.25
C GLU A 365 -19.86 0.82 -8.41
N HIS A 366 -20.26 -0.14 -9.25
CA HIS A 366 -21.33 -0.01 -10.25
C HIS A 366 -21.07 1.02 -11.37
N TYR A 367 -19.81 1.15 -11.79
CA TYR A 367 -19.44 1.99 -12.93
C TYR A 367 -20.33 1.78 -14.16
N ARG A 368 -20.68 2.86 -14.90
CA ARG A 368 -21.61 2.87 -16.06
C ARG A 368 -23.07 2.54 -15.75
N THR A 369 -23.45 2.40 -14.49
CA THR A 369 -24.85 2.28 -14.10
C THR A 369 -25.33 3.56 -13.42
N ASP A 370 -26.65 3.73 -13.31
CA ASP A 370 -27.23 4.84 -12.56
C ASP A 370 -27.03 4.73 -11.04
N SER A 371 -26.61 3.54 -10.56
CA SER A 371 -26.35 3.29 -9.15
C SER A 371 -24.88 3.44 -8.74
N VAL A 372 -24.05 4.04 -9.61
CA VAL A 372 -22.64 4.33 -9.34
C VAL A 372 -22.47 5.08 -8.04
N ARG A 373 -21.49 4.66 -7.24
CA ARG A 373 -21.32 5.16 -5.86
C ARG A 373 -19.92 4.89 -5.34
N ILE A 374 -19.55 5.60 -4.28
CA ILE A 374 -18.34 5.35 -3.51
C ILE A 374 -18.74 4.70 -2.18
N ARG A 375 -18.06 3.61 -1.83
CA ARG A 375 -18.25 2.82 -0.62
C ARG A 375 -16.99 2.83 0.22
N ARG A 376 -17.17 2.76 1.55
CA ARG A 376 -16.08 2.55 2.50
C ARG A 376 -15.79 1.06 2.68
N GLY A 377 -14.52 0.69 2.63
CA GLY A 377 -14.00 -0.63 2.99
C GLY A 377 -13.20 -0.52 4.28
N VAL A 378 -13.51 -1.36 5.27
CA VAL A 378 -13.00 -1.25 6.64
C VAL A 378 -12.06 -2.41 6.96
N LEU A 379 -10.94 -2.09 7.57
CA LEU A 379 -9.95 -3.03 8.08
C LEU A 379 -9.62 -2.66 9.52
N ARG A 380 -9.21 -3.66 10.30
CA ARG A 380 -8.51 -3.44 11.57
C ARG A 380 -7.26 -2.60 11.30
N GLU A 381 -6.96 -1.64 12.18
CA GLU A 381 -5.74 -0.86 12.10
C GLU A 381 -4.50 -1.79 12.17
N ASP A 382 -3.54 -1.57 11.26
CA ASP A 382 -2.38 -2.45 11.02
C ASP A 382 -2.74 -3.87 10.51
N GLY A 383 -4.02 -4.17 10.27
CA GLY A 383 -4.53 -5.52 10.03
C GLY A 383 -4.59 -5.96 8.56
N LEU A 384 -3.69 -5.48 7.69
CA LEU A 384 -3.64 -5.91 6.29
C LEU A 384 -3.23 -7.38 6.16
N VAL A 385 -2.18 -7.77 6.88
CA VAL A 385 -1.64 -9.13 6.87
C VAL A 385 -1.37 -9.56 8.30
N SER A 386 -1.70 -10.80 8.64
CA SER A 386 -1.32 -11.43 9.91
C SER A 386 -0.37 -12.59 9.69
N VAL A 387 0.40 -12.90 10.73
CA VAL A 387 0.91 -14.26 10.97
C VAL A 387 -0.26 -15.06 11.56
N HIS A 388 -0.75 -16.02 10.78
CA HIS A 388 -1.95 -16.79 11.09
C HIS A 388 -1.59 -18.20 11.59
N ALA A 389 -2.12 -18.54 12.76
CA ALA A 389 -2.06 -19.88 13.33
C ALA A 389 -3.44 -20.54 13.26
N LYS A 390 -3.47 -21.77 12.73
CA LYS A 390 -4.64 -22.66 12.90
C LYS A 390 -4.68 -23.22 14.33
N TYR A 391 -5.71 -24.02 14.63
CA TYR A 391 -5.90 -24.63 15.95
C TYR A 391 -4.73 -25.49 16.44
N LYS A 392 -3.98 -26.15 15.55
CA LYS A 392 -2.78 -26.92 15.94
C LYS A 392 -1.66 -26.03 16.52
N GLY A 393 -1.68 -24.74 16.17
CA GLY A 393 -0.64 -23.79 16.53
C GLY A 393 0.63 -23.93 15.72
N GLY A 394 1.59 -23.07 16.03
CA GLY A 394 2.88 -22.96 15.39
C GLY A 394 3.71 -21.84 15.99
N GLU A 395 4.89 -21.63 15.43
CA GLU A 395 5.86 -20.66 15.96
C GLU A 395 6.52 -19.85 14.84
N LEU A 396 6.77 -18.59 15.14
CA LEU A 396 7.55 -17.67 14.32
C LEU A 396 8.81 -17.28 15.08
N VAL A 397 9.96 -17.28 14.42
CA VAL A 397 11.19 -16.69 14.96
C VAL A 397 11.61 -15.53 14.06
N THR A 398 11.89 -14.37 14.66
CA THR A 398 12.43 -13.23 13.92
C THR A 398 13.91 -13.43 13.60
N ARG A 399 14.40 -12.67 12.63
CA ARG A 399 15.82 -12.36 12.50
C ARG A 399 16.34 -11.70 13.78
N PRO A 400 17.65 -11.75 14.06
CA PRO A 400 18.24 -10.91 15.09
C PRO A 400 17.88 -9.44 14.83
N LEU A 401 17.38 -8.75 15.84
CA LEU A 401 16.93 -7.37 15.76
C LEU A 401 17.44 -6.55 16.94
N VAL A 402 17.62 -5.25 16.71
CA VAL A 402 17.92 -4.25 17.75
C VAL A 402 16.76 -3.27 17.80
N PHE A 403 16.27 -3.01 19.00
CA PHE A 403 15.11 -2.15 19.25
C PHE A 403 15.42 -0.99 20.19
N ALA A 404 14.51 -0.02 20.22
CA ALA A 404 14.45 1.06 21.20
C ALA A 404 13.08 1.05 21.90
N GLY A 405 13.07 1.34 23.20
CA GLY A 405 11.87 1.25 24.04
C GLY A 405 12.11 0.38 25.27
N ASP A 406 11.08 0.20 26.09
CA ASP A 406 11.12 -0.58 27.32
C ASP A 406 9.97 -1.62 27.41
N GLN A 407 9.04 -1.62 26.47
CA GLN A 407 7.93 -2.57 26.41
C GLN A 407 7.72 -3.10 24.99
N LEU A 408 7.51 -4.42 24.86
CA LEU A 408 7.01 -5.04 23.64
C LEU A 408 5.48 -4.97 23.62
N VAL A 409 4.92 -4.48 22.52
CA VAL A 409 3.48 -4.33 22.31
C VAL A 409 3.07 -5.03 21.03
N ILE A 410 2.00 -5.82 21.09
CA ILE A 410 1.47 -6.57 19.96
C ILE A 410 0.03 -6.17 19.62
N ASN A 411 -0.31 -6.32 18.34
CA ASN A 411 -1.66 -6.22 17.81
C ASN A 411 -2.08 -7.62 17.34
N TYR A 412 -3.12 -8.19 17.96
CA TYR A 412 -3.52 -9.57 17.71
C TYR A 412 -5.04 -9.79 17.88
N SER A 413 -5.51 -10.93 17.40
CA SER A 413 -6.81 -11.52 17.74
C SER A 413 -6.67 -13.03 17.90
N THR A 414 -7.29 -13.61 18.92
CA THR A 414 -7.42 -15.06 19.11
C THR A 414 -8.87 -15.47 19.21
N SER A 415 -9.16 -16.75 18.99
CA SER A 415 -10.38 -17.33 19.55
C SER A 415 -10.28 -17.44 21.09
N ALA A 416 -11.39 -17.76 21.76
CA ALA A 416 -11.39 -18.00 23.20
C ALA A 416 -10.54 -19.21 23.64
N ALA A 417 -10.28 -20.16 22.72
CA ALA A 417 -9.38 -21.29 22.96
C ALA A 417 -7.95 -21.04 22.44
N GLY A 418 -7.76 -19.96 21.70
CA GLY A 418 -6.48 -19.56 21.13
C GLY A 418 -5.57 -18.91 22.16
N SER A 419 -4.28 -18.84 21.85
CA SER A 419 -3.30 -18.18 22.70
C SER A 419 -2.07 -17.72 21.93
N ILE A 420 -1.36 -16.75 22.50
CA ILE A 420 -0.07 -16.26 22.07
C ILE A 420 0.87 -16.24 23.29
N ARG A 421 2.12 -16.63 23.07
CA ARG A 421 3.23 -16.43 24.01
C ARG A 421 4.48 -15.98 23.25
N VAL A 422 5.34 -15.22 23.92
CA VAL A 422 6.57 -14.66 23.34
C VAL A 422 7.75 -15.02 24.21
N GLU A 423 8.80 -15.52 23.59
CA GLU A 423 10.12 -15.75 24.17
C GLU A 423 11.12 -14.76 23.56
N ILE A 424 12.01 -14.21 24.40
CA ILE A 424 13.15 -13.42 23.93
C ILE A 424 14.40 -14.29 23.98
N GLN A 425 15.10 -14.37 22.86
CA GLN A 425 16.32 -15.17 22.70
C GLN A 425 17.52 -14.27 22.42
N ASP A 426 18.72 -14.76 22.72
CA ASP A 426 19.95 -14.20 22.18
C ASP A 426 20.05 -14.45 20.65
N PRO A 427 21.03 -13.85 19.95
CA PRO A 427 21.18 -14.05 18.51
C PRO A 427 21.45 -15.51 18.10
N ALA A 428 21.97 -16.35 19.01
CA ALA A 428 22.20 -17.77 18.77
C ALA A 428 20.94 -18.63 19.03
N GLY A 429 19.80 -18.01 19.35
CA GLY A 429 18.53 -18.70 19.59
C GLY A 429 18.40 -19.29 20.99
N LYS A 430 19.29 -18.94 21.92
CA LYS A 430 19.17 -19.38 23.32
C LYS A 430 18.18 -18.47 24.06
N PRO A 431 17.17 -19.01 24.75
CA PRO A 431 16.26 -18.21 25.56
C PRO A 431 17.01 -17.39 26.62
N LEU A 432 16.63 -16.11 26.76
CA LEU A 432 17.16 -15.25 27.81
C LEU A 432 16.45 -15.54 29.13
N VAL A 433 17.23 -15.61 30.21
CA VAL A 433 16.70 -15.84 31.56
C VAL A 433 15.72 -14.73 31.93
N ARG A 434 14.52 -15.12 32.42
CA ARG A 434 13.33 -14.29 32.73
C ARG A 434 12.43 -13.97 31.53
N TYR A 435 12.81 -14.37 30.33
CA TYR A 435 12.03 -14.13 29.11
C TYR A 435 11.77 -15.43 28.33
N GLU A 436 11.85 -16.57 29.00
CA GLU A 436 11.51 -17.88 28.47
C GLU A 436 10.02 -17.99 28.13
N LEU A 437 9.66 -18.84 27.17
CA LEU A 437 8.28 -18.97 26.69
C LEU A 437 7.28 -19.32 27.80
N GLU A 438 7.68 -20.19 28.74
CA GLU A 438 6.85 -20.65 29.85
C GLU A 438 6.57 -19.55 30.87
N ARG A 439 7.47 -18.55 30.96
CA ARG A 439 7.29 -17.38 31.83
C ARG A 439 6.44 -16.29 31.20
N CYS A 440 6.30 -16.28 29.87
CA CYS A 440 5.42 -15.34 29.20
C CYS A 440 3.98 -15.60 29.66
N ASP A 441 3.31 -14.57 30.18
CA ASP A 441 1.90 -14.68 30.52
C ASP A 441 1.10 -15.05 29.27
N GLU A 442 0.10 -15.92 29.42
CA GLU A 442 -0.72 -16.34 28.28
C GLU A 442 -1.55 -15.16 27.76
N ILE A 443 -1.47 -14.90 26.45
CA ILE A 443 -2.18 -13.81 25.81
C ILE A 443 -3.32 -14.38 24.95
N TYR A 444 -4.54 -13.93 25.20
CA TYR A 444 -5.74 -14.23 24.41
C TYR A 444 -6.66 -13.00 24.37
N GLY A 445 -7.60 -12.95 23.42
CA GLY A 445 -8.50 -11.81 23.22
C GLY A 445 -8.25 -11.09 21.90
N ASP A 446 -8.69 -9.83 21.81
CA ASP A 446 -8.58 -9.00 20.62
C ASP A 446 -8.17 -7.57 21.00
N GLU A 447 -6.88 -7.27 20.89
CA GLU A 447 -6.29 -6.01 21.34
C GLU A 447 -5.30 -5.44 20.31
N LEU A 448 -5.31 -4.13 20.14
CA LEU A 448 -4.41 -3.43 19.21
C LEU A 448 -3.06 -3.09 19.86
N ASN A 449 -3.03 -2.99 21.18
CA ASN A 449 -1.90 -2.50 21.94
C ASN A 449 -1.69 -3.31 23.23
N ARG A 450 -1.57 -4.63 23.12
CA ARG A 450 -1.28 -5.49 24.28
C ARG A 450 0.19 -5.47 24.63
N VAL A 451 0.51 -5.05 25.85
CA VAL A 451 1.87 -5.18 26.40
C VAL A 451 2.13 -6.65 26.74
N VAL A 452 3.25 -7.17 26.24
CA VAL A 452 3.69 -8.54 26.55
C VAL A 452 4.35 -8.55 27.93
N GLN A 453 4.03 -9.56 28.73
CA GLN A 453 4.50 -9.71 30.10
C GLN A 453 5.09 -11.10 30.33
N TRP A 454 6.10 -11.15 31.21
CA TRP A 454 6.72 -12.37 31.72
C TRP A 454 6.65 -12.33 33.25
N ASP A 455 5.95 -13.29 33.85
CA ASP A 455 5.63 -13.32 35.28
C ASP A 455 5.04 -11.97 35.79
N GLY A 456 4.13 -11.37 35.01
CA GLY A 456 3.52 -10.06 35.30
C GLY A 456 4.42 -8.84 35.09
N LYS A 457 5.64 -9.00 34.55
CA LYS A 457 6.60 -7.90 34.30
C LYS A 457 6.78 -7.65 32.81
N SER A 458 6.94 -6.39 32.41
CA SER A 458 7.06 -6.00 30.99
C SER A 458 8.33 -5.22 30.66
N ASP A 459 9.19 -4.94 31.65
CA ASP A 459 10.36 -4.07 31.46
C ASP A 459 11.44 -4.76 30.63
N LEU A 460 11.82 -4.12 29.53
CA LEU A 460 12.86 -4.53 28.59
C LEU A 460 14.01 -3.52 28.51
N GLN A 461 14.08 -2.53 29.41
CA GLN A 461 15.08 -1.45 29.34
C GLN A 461 16.52 -1.98 29.25
N LYS A 462 16.83 -3.09 29.94
CA LYS A 462 18.18 -3.70 29.93
C LYS A 462 18.53 -4.44 28.62
N LEU A 463 17.54 -4.70 27.77
CA LEU A 463 17.72 -5.36 26.48
C LEU A 463 17.71 -4.36 25.31
N ALA A 464 17.30 -3.11 25.55
CA ALA A 464 17.27 -2.08 24.53
C ALA A 464 18.67 -1.80 24.00
N GLY A 465 18.83 -1.77 22.67
CA GLY A 465 20.14 -1.63 22.02
C GLY A 465 20.91 -2.94 21.82
N GLU A 466 20.54 -4.03 22.52
CA GLU A 466 21.17 -5.33 22.35
C GLU A 466 20.49 -6.15 21.24
N PRO A 467 21.25 -6.91 20.44
CA PRO A 467 20.67 -7.84 19.47
C PRO A 467 19.91 -8.98 20.17
N ILE A 468 18.63 -9.13 19.85
CA ILE A 468 17.76 -10.21 20.33
C ILE A 468 17.01 -10.88 19.19
N ARG A 469 16.40 -12.04 19.44
CA ARG A 469 15.37 -12.61 18.57
C ARG A 469 14.06 -12.74 19.37
N LEU A 470 12.94 -12.62 18.68
CA LEU A 470 11.63 -12.96 19.23
C LEU A 470 11.21 -14.32 18.68
N ARG A 471 10.91 -15.26 19.56
CA ARG A 471 10.19 -16.49 19.23
C ARG A 471 8.76 -16.35 19.72
N ILE A 472 7.80 -16.39 18.82
CA ILE A 472 6.38 -16.17 19.11
C ILE A 472 5.64 -17.46 18.82
N ALA A 473 5.05 -18.06 19.85
CA ALA A 473 4.17 -19.22 19.73
C ALA A 473 2.72 -18.74 19.63
N LEU A 474 1.98 -19.26 18.65
CA LEU A 474 0.60 -18.90 18.37
C LEU A 474 -0.26 -20.16 18.24
N ARG A 475 -1.51 -20.09 18.71
CA ARG A 475 -2.54 -21.12 18.51
C ARG A 475 -3.87 -20.44 18.25
N ASP A 476 -4.54 -20.81 17.15
CA ASP A 476 -5.86 -20.26 16.78
C ASP A 476 -5.93 -18.73 16.91
N ALA A 477 -4.97 -18.07 16.25
CA ALA A 477 -4.63 -16.68 16.45
C ALA A 477 -4.14 -16.01 15.17
N ASP A 478 -4.37 -14.71 15.08
CA ASP A 478 -3.82 -13.80 14.08
C ASP A 478 -2.99 -12.73 14.80
N LEU A 479 -1.68 -12.66 14.51
CA LEU A 479 -0.79 -11.58 14.96
C LEU A 479 -0.54 -10.62 13.80
N PHE A 480 -1.00 -9.37 13.92
CA PHE A 480 -1.00 -8.39 12.84
C PHE A 480 0.25 -7.51 12.82
N SER A 481 0.75 -7.13 14.00
CA SER A 481 1.96 -6.31 14.12
C SER A 481 2.54 -6.36 15.53
N PHE A 482 3.78 -5.87 15.66
CA PHE A 482 4.38 -5.60 16.95
C PHE A 482 5.25 -4.33 16.91
N ARG A 483 5.57 -3.78 18.08
CA ARG A 483 6.55 -2.71 18.24
C ARG A 483 7.14 -2.71 19.63
N PHE A 484 8.31 -2.11 19.76
CA PHE A 484 8.81 -1.67 21.06
C PHE A 484 8.46 -0.20 21.26
N ARG A 485 8.04 0.19 22.47
CA ARG A 485 7.79 1.59 22.82
C ARG A 485 8.21 1.86 24.25
N ARG A 486 8.29 3.14 24.63
CA ARG A 486 8.43 3.55 26.03
C ARG A 486 7.07 3.61 26.71
N ALA A 487 6.98 3.19 27.96
CA ALA A 487 5.74 3.21 28.75
C ALA A 487 5.09 4.61 28.82
N ASP A 488 5.90 5.68 28.83
CA ASP A 488 5.43 7.07 28.97
C ASP A 488 5.14 7.78 27.62
N GLY A 489 5.09 7.04 26.52
CA GLY A 489 4.96 7.60 25.18
C GLY A 489 3.53 7.99 24.79
N HIS A 490 3.06 9.16 25.23
CA HIS A 490 2.23 9.97 24.33
C HIS A 490 3.06 10.17 23.06
N SER A 491 2.59 9.66 21.92
CA SER A 491 3.20 9.92 20.62
C SER A 491 3.38 11.43 20.46
N ARG A 492 4.62 11.90 20.37
CA ARG A 492 4.88 13.25 19.86
C ARG A 492 4.60 13.32 18.37
#